data_AF-A0A1G0MUN2-F1
#
_entry.id   AF-A0A1G0MUN2-F1
#
_cell.length_a   1.000
_cell.length_b   1.000
_cell.length_c   1.000
_cell.angle_alpha   90.00
_cell.angle_beta   90.00
_cell.angle_gamma   90.00
#
_symmetry.space_group_name_H-M   'P 1'
#
loop_
_entity.id
_entity.type
_entity.pdbx_description
1 polymer ?
#
loop_
_entity_poly.entity_id
_entity_poly.type
_entity_poly.pdbx_seq_one_letter_code
_entity_poly.pdbx_strand_id
1 'polypeptide(L)'
;MRPLIIIALLHLTTLFPQAEAAEHQVLPGIDVLAGQHFVILRGKRIGLITNQTGRTAGGVSTIDVLFHAPGVHLTALFSPEHGIRGESDDKLASTVDSATGLPVYSLYGASCRPLPEMLRGLDLLVFDIQDIGTRFYTYIGTLSLAMQAAQKAGIPFVVLDRPNPIGGVDVQGAVSLPASPLKVSASRAGQPDSGCKTLTSIHPLPTRHGMTVGELARLFNVEYGIGCTLAVVPMHGWQRSMYFDSTGLAWVNPSPNMKSLTEALLYPGLGVLETTNLSVGRGTDHPFELYGAPWLDAAAVVSNLAARMVPGIRFTSCTFVPTAPGHPYRGQTCNGIRVAAIDRDNLNPVEAGLHLLQALYAVHPERYRADAGFAVQVGDKEVWDLLTKQGKSPAEVEARWSASLERFMAVREKYLLY
;
A
#
# COMPACT_ATOMS: atom_id res chain seq x y z
N MET A 1 -42.36 54.87 52.77
CA MET A 1 -41.00 54.60 52.28
C MET A 1 -40.81 53.08 52.21
N ARG A 2 -40.83 52.52 51.00
CA ARG A 2 -40.47 51.12 50.69
C ARG A 2 -39.63 51.18 49.41
N PRO A 3 -38.44 50.57 49.33
CA PRO A 3 -37.59 50.73 48.15
C PRO A 3 -38.07 49.81 47.01
N LEU A 4 -38.15 50.38 45.82
CA LEU A 4 -38.35 49.66 44.56
C LEU A 4 -37.02 49.01 44.18
N ILE A 5 -36.97 47.68 44.15
CA ILE A 5 -35.82 46.92 43.62
C ILE A 5 -36.08 46.73 42.12
N ILE A 6 -35.28 47.40 41.29
CA ILE A 6 -35.25 47.19 39.84
C ILE A 6 -34.29 46.02 39.59
N ILE A 7 -34.83 44.87 39.18
CA ILE A 7 -34.02 43.74 38.71
C ILE A 7 -33.76 43.96 37.22
N ALA A 8 -32.53 44.33 36.88
CA ALA A 8 -32.05 44.35 35.50
C ALA A 8 -31.74 42.91 35.06
N LEU A 9 -32.54 42.36 34.14
CA LEU A 9 -32.19 41.11 33.46
C LEU A 9 -31.04 41.40 32.47
N LEU A 10 -29.83 40.97 32.82
CA LEU A 10 -28.74 40.82 31.86
C LEU A 10 -29.01 39.57 31.00
N HIS A 11 -29.38 39.77 29.74
CA HIS A 11 -29.33 38.73 28.73
C HIS A 11 -27.88 38.42 28.39
N LEU A 12 -27.33 37.37 29.02
CA LEU A 12 -26.04 36.80 28.67
C LEU A 12 -26.22 36.01 27.36
N THR A 13 -26.07 36.67 26.21
CA THR A 13 -25.93 35.97 24.92
C THR A 13 -24.58 35.26 24.93
N THR A 14 -24.59 33.97 25.24
CA THR A 14 -23.45 33.08 24.99
C THR A 14 -23.27 32.97 23.48
N LEU A 15 -22.40 33.81 22.92
CA LEU A 15 -21.81 33.59 21.61
C LEU A 15 -20.99 32.30 21.71
N PHE A 16 -21.58 31.18 21.32
CA PHE A 16 -20.81 29.99 20.99
C PHE A 16 -19.95 30.37 19.79
N PRO A 17 -18.61 30.30 19.87
CA PRO A 17 -17.81 30.31 18.66
C PRO A 17 -18.25 29.09 17.85
N GLN A 18 -18.93 29.31 16.72
CA GLN A 18 -18.94 28.33 15.65
C GLN A 18 -17.49 28.11 15.27
N ALA A 19 -16.94 26.98 15.68
CA ALA A 19 -15.70 26.50 15.11
C ALA A 19 -15.96 26.30 13.61
N GLU A 20 -15.48 27.22 12.79
CA GLU A 20 -15.22 26.96 11.38
C GLU A 20 -14.11 25.91 11.30
N ALA A 21 -14.47 24.65 11.53
CA ALA A 21 -13.70 23.53 11.00
C ALA A 21 -14.17 23.34 9.56
N ALA A 22 -13.68 24.18 8.64
CA ALA A 22 -13.42 23.66 7.31
C ALA A 22 -12.27 22.66 7.48
N GLU A 23 -12.60 21.42 7.87
CA GLU A 23 -11.66 20.31 7.85
C GLU A 23 -10.98 20.31 6.48
N HIS A 24 -9.64 20.38 6.47
CA HIS A 24 -8.85 20.42 5.24
C HIS A 24 -9.02 19.10 4.48
N GLN A 25 -10.10 18.98 3.69
CA GLN A 25 -10.35 17.82 2.86
C GLN A 25 -9.34 17.79 1.73
N VAL A 26 -8.55 16.72 1.67
CA VAL A 26 -7.65 16.46 0.54
C VAL A 26 -8.48 16.15 -0.69
N LEU A 27 -8.15 16.77 -1.82
CA LEU A 27 -8.72 16.43 -3.12
C LEU A 27 -7.72 15.51 -3.87
N PRO A 28 -8.05 14.24 -4.14
CA PRO A 28 -7.20 13.35 -4.92
C PRO A 28 -7.12 13.83 -6.38
N GLY A 29 -6.18 13.29 -7.14
CA GLY A 29 -5.93 13.73 -8.52
C GLY A 29 -7.16 13.69 -9.43
N ILE A 30 -8.13 12.79 -9.19
CA ILE A 30 -9.40 12.76 -9.94
C ILE A 30 -10.28 14.00 -9.70
N ASP A 31 -10.37 14.50 -8.46
CA ASP A 31 -11.12 15.72 -8.14
C ASP A 31 -10.43 16.95 -8.72
N VAL A 32 -9.10 17.01 -8.63
CA VAL A 32 -8.30 18.09 -9.24
C VAL A 32 -8.46 18.10 -10.77
N LEU A 33 -8.40 16.93 -11.41
CA LEU A 33 -8.61 16.78 -12.85
C LEU A 33 -10.03 17.21 -13.26
N ALA A 34 -11.05 16.84 -12.48
CA ALA A 34 -12.43 17.23 -12.72
C ALA A 34 -12.62 18.77 -12.59
N GLY A 35 -12.00 19.38 -11.59
CA GLY A 35 -11.96 20.84 -11.41
C GLY A 35 -11.26 21.57 -12.57
N GLN A 36 -10.34 20.91 -13.28
CA GLN A 36 -9.72 21.39 -14.52
C GLN A 36 -10.51 21.04 -15.79
N HIS A 37 -11.77 20.59 -15.62
CA HIS A 37 -12.67 20.17 -16.69
C HIS A 37 -12.06 19.14 -17.66
N PHE A 38 -11.24 18.24 -17.11
CA PHE A 38 -10.61 17.12 -17.81
C PHE A 38 -9.76 17.56 -19.03
N VAL A 39 -9.20 18.78 -19.02
CA VAL A 39 -8.58 19.39 -20.22
C VAL A 39 -7.55 18.50 -20.90
N ILE A 40 -6.72 17.78 -20.13
CA ILE A 40 -5.68 16.88 -20.66
C ILE A 40 -6.24 15.61 -21.33
N LEU A 41 -7.52 15.28 -21.09
CA LEU A 41 -8.20 14.07 -21.56
C LEU A 41 -9.17 14.34 -22.73
N ARG A 42 -9.49 15.60 -23.03
CA ARG A 42 -10.54 15.93 -24.00
C ARG A 42 -10.22 15.44 -25.41
N GLY A 43 -11.21 14.82 -26.05
CA GLY A 43 -11.13 14.29 -27.41
C GLY A 43 -10.18 13.09 -27.57
N LYS A 44 -9.70 12.50 -26.47
CA LYS A 44 -8.79 11.35 -26.46
C LYS A 44 -9.55 10.09 -26.04
N ARG A 45 -9.16 8.95 -26.63
CA ARG A 45 -9.59 7.60 -26.22
C ARG A 45 -8.70 7.11 -25.08
N ILE A 46 -9.31 6.76 -23.97
CA ILE A 46 -8.62 6.60 -22.69
C ILE A 46 -8.73 5.16 -22.23
N GLY A 47 -7.59 4.57 -21.88
CA GLY A 47 -7.54 3.40 -21.03
C GLY A 47 -7.37 3.81 -19.57
N LEU A 48 -8.19 3.28 -18.68
CA LEU A 48 -8.09 3.54 -17.23
C LEU A 48 -7.58 2.29 -16.49
N ILE A 49 -6.43 2.42 -15.84
CA ILE A 49 -5.90 1.46 -14.89
C ILE A 49 -6.40 1.84 -13.50
N THR A 50 -7.32 1.06 -12.97
CA THR A 50 -7.99 1.38 -11.70
C THR A 50 -8.49 0.12 -11.00
N ASN A 51 -9.06 0.32 -9.80
CA ASN A 51 -9.82 -0.67 -9.06
C ASN A 51 -10.88 0.06 -8.20
N GLN A 52 -11.48 -0.62 -7.23
CA GLN A 52 -12.50 -0.09 -6.32
C GLN A 52 -12.05 1.11 -5.46
N THR A 53 -10.75 1.36 -5.37
CA THR A 53 -10.18 2.49 -4.64
C THR A 53 -10.07 3.77 -5.46
N GLY A 54 -10.17 3.67 -6.79
CA GLY A 54 -10.24 4.80 -7.70
C GLY A 54 -11.55 5.56 -7.52
N ARG A 55 -11.57 6.50 -6.58
CA ARG A 55 -12.73 7.29 -6.18
C ARG A 55 -12.40 8.75 -5.92
N THR A 56 -13.38 9.61 -6.13
CA THR A 56 -13.34 11.02 -5.72
C THR A 56 -13.42 11.17 -4.20
N ALA A 57 -13.17 12.38 -3.70
CA ALA A 57 -13.42 12.74 -2.30
C ALA A 57 -14.89 12.51 -1.89
N GLY A 58 -15.83 12.64 -2.83
CA GLY A 58 -17.25 12.33 -2.65
C GLY A 58 -17.61 10.83 -2.80
N GLY A 59 -16.64 9.94 -3.00
CA GLY A 59 -16.85 8.50 -3.08
C GLY A 59 -17.31 7.96 -4.44
N VAL A 60 -17.42 8.80 -5.48
CA VAL A 60 -17.81 8.39 -6.83
C VAL A 60 -16.64 7.70 -7.51
N SER A 61 -16.87 6.57 -8.21
CA SER A 61 -15.79 5.87 -8.90
C SER A 61 -15.22 6.70 -10.04
N THR A 62 -13.90 6.66 -10.21
CA THR A 62 -13.20 7.27 -11.34
C THR A 62 -13.67 6.71 -12.68
N ILE A 63 -14.12 5.45 -12.71
CA ILE A 63 -14.77 4.86 -13.89
C ILE A 63 -15.98 5.71 -14.27
N ASP A 64 -16.91 5.93 -13.34
CA ASP A 64 -18.15 6.67 -13.57
C ASP A 64 -17.88 8.15 -13.89
N VAL A 65 -16.93 8.77 -13.17
CA VAL A 65 -16.53 10.16 -13.43
C VAL A 65 -16.04 10.34 -14.86
N LEU A 66 -15.13 9.48 -15.32
CA LEU A 66 -14.55 9.62 -16.67
C LEU A 66 -15.53 9.17 -17.76
N PHE A 67 -16.36 8.15 -17.50
CA PHE A 67 -17.34 7.66 -18.46
C PHE A 67 -18.45 8.67 -18.75
N HIS A 68 -18.87 9.45 -17.76
CA HIS A 68 -19.91 10.47 -17.90
C HIS A 68 -19.39 11.89 -18.17
N ALA A 69 -18.06 12.11 -18.14
CA ALA A 69 -17.48 13.43 -18.36
C ALA A 69 -17.64 13.89 -19.83
N PRO A 70 -18.20 15.09 -20.08
CA PRO A 70 -18.33 15.62 -21.43
C PRO A 70 -16.98 15.79 -22.14
N GLY A 71 -16.89 15.26 -23.37
CA GLY A 71 -15.68 15.34 -24.19
C GLY A 71 -14.55 14.39 -23.78
N VAL A 72 -14.80 13.50 -22.81
CA VAL A 72 -13.90 12.41 -22.40
C VAL A 72 -14.41 11.11 -23.03
N HIS A 73 -13.51 10.31 -23.60
CA HIS A 73 -13.87 9.02 -24.21
C HIS A 73 -13.16 7.88 -23.49
N LEU A 74 -13.77 7.37 -22.42
CA LEU A 74 -13.28 6.17 -21.74
C LEU A 74 -13.63 4.93 -22.57
N THR A 75 -12.62 4.17 -23.00
CA THR A 75 -12.78 3.08 -23.98
C THR A 75 -12.34 1.70 -23.49
N ALA A 76 -11.50 1.64 -22.46
CA ALA A 76 -11.06 0.38 -21.88
C ALA A 76 -10.69 0.53 -20.40
N LEU A 77 -10.89 -0.53 -19.63
CA LEU A 77 -10.49 -0.64 -18.23
C LEU A 77 -9.37 -1.68 -18.10
N PHE A 78 -8.47 -1.45 -17.16
CA PHE A 78 -7.36 -2.34 -16.83
C PHE A 78 -7.35 -2.57 -15.32
N SER A 79 -7.47 -3.82 -14.90
CA SER A 79 -7.51 -4.17 -13.48
C SER A 79 -6.17 -4.72 -12.98
N PRO A 80 -5.70 -4.32 -11.79
CA PRO A 80 -4.47 -4.85 -11.18
C PRO A 80 -4.74 -6.19 -10.48
N GLU A 81 -3.83 -6.61 -9.60
CA GLU A 81 -4.09 -7.68 -8.62
C GLU A 81 -5.39 -7.38 -7.82
N HIS A 82 -6.19 -8.43 -7.58
CA HIS A 82 -7.53 -8.39 -6.98
C HIS A 82 -8.68 -7.87 -7.87
N GLY A 83 -8.39 -7.44 -9.11
CA GLY A 83 -9.39 -7.08 -10.11
C GLY A 83 -9.98 -5.68 -9.96
N ILE A 84 -10.98 -5.38 -10.80
CA ILE A 84 -11.56 -4.04 -10.91
C ILE A 84 -12.43 -3.65 -9.69
N ARG A 85 -12.96 -4.64 -8.97
CA ARG A 85 -13.77 -4.44 -7.74
C ARG A 85 -13.04 -4.86 -6.46
N GLY A 86 -11.88 -5.51 -6.54
CA GLY A 86 -11.02 -5.82 -5.39
C GLY A 86 -11.49 -6.93 -4.46
N GLU A 87 -12.44 -7.75 -4.88
CA GLU A 87 -13.12 -8.75 -4.03
C GLU A 87 -12.44 -10.13 -4.06
N SER A 88 -11.46 -10.34 -4.94
CA SER A 88 -10.86 -11.65 -5.21
C SER A 88 -9.41 -11.72 -4.75
N ASP A 89 -9.04 -12.80 -4.04
CA ASP A 89 -7.64 -13.17 -3.79
C ASP A 89 -7.10 -14.11 -4.90
N ASP A 90 -7.98 -14.51 -5.83
CA ASP A 90 -7.65 -15.34 -7.01
C ASP A 90 -7.39 -14.49 -8.26
N LYS A 91 -6.73 -15.13 -9.25
CA LYS A 91 -6.56 -14.56 -10.60
C LYS A 91 -7.91 -14.36 -11.27
N LEU A 92 -8.09 -13.18 -11.85
CA LEU A 92 -9.29 -12.85 -12.62
C LEU A 92 -8.96 -12.74 -14.11
N ALA A 93 -9.83 -13.31 -14.94
CA ALA A 93 -9.76 -13.19 -16.39
C ALA A 93 -10.28 -11.83 -16.86
N SER A 94 -9.93 -11.46 -18.08
CA SER A 94 -10.55 -10.30 -18.75
C SER A 94 -12.06 -10.49 -18.87
N THR A 95 -12.81 -9.40 -18.75
CA THR A 95 -14.28 -9.41 -18.69
C THR A 95 -14.85 -8.14 -19.34
N VAL A 96 -16.14 -7.90 -19.17
CA VAL A 96 -16.83 -6.66 -19.54
C VAL A 96 -17.39 -6.03 -18.26
N ASP A 97 -17.21 -4.72 -18.11
CA ASP A 97 -17.82 -3.99 -17.01
C ASP A 97 -19.33 -3.85 -17.25
N SER A 98 -20.14 -4.33 -16.32
CA SER A 98 -21.59 -4.41 -16.49
C SER A 98 -22.28 -3.06 -16.52
N ALA A 99 -21.71 -2.03 -15.90
CA ALA A 99 -22.30 -0.69 -15.83
C ALA A 99 -22.01 0.12 -17.11
N THR A 100 -20.79 0.03 -17.63
CA THR A 100 -20.32 0.84 -18.77
C THR A 100 -20.32 0.09 -20.11
N GLY A 101 -20.34 -1.25 -20.08
CA GLY A 101 -20.16 -2.11 -21.25
C GLY A 101 -18.72 -2.14 -21.79
N LEU A 102 -17.76 -1.54 -21.09
CA LEU A 102 -16.38 -1.46 -21.52
C LEU A 102 -15.61 -2.77 -21.30
N PRO A 103 -14.64 -3.12 -22.16
CA PRO A 103 -13.75 -4.23 -21.90
C PRO A 103 -12.89 -3.96 -20.66
N VAL A 104 -12.70 -4.99 -19.83
CA VAL A 104 -11.82 -5.00 -18.66
C VAL A 104 -10.70 -5.99 -18.90
N TYR A 105 -9.46 -5.49 -19.03
CA TYR A 105 -8.27 -6.31 -19.21
C TYR A 105 -7.59 -6.57 -17.86
N SER A 106 -7.35 -7.84 -17.53
CA SER A 106 -6.60 -8.21 -16.32
C SER A 106 -5.10 -8.02 -16.53
N LEU A 107 -4.47 -7.26 -15.62
CA LEU A 107 -3.01 -7.06 -15.53
C LEU A 107 -2.38 -7.92 -14.42
N TYR A 108 -3.01 -9.06 -14.09
CA TYR A 108 -2.50 -10.01 -13.13
C TYR A 108 -2.77 -11.45 -13.57
N GLY A 109 -1.73 -12.28 -13.68
CA GLY A 109 -1.85 -13.63 -14.22
C GLY A 109 -1.08 -13.80 -15.54
N ALA A 110 -1.83 -14.01 -16.62
CA ALA A 110 -1.26 -14.27 -17.96
C ALA A 110 -0.38 -13.11 -18.46
N SER A 111 -0.72 -11.87 -18.07
CA SER A 111 0.12 -10.70 -18.28
C SER A 111 0.08 -9.81 -17.05
N CYS A 112 1.22 -9.17 -16.76
CA CYS A 112 1.40 -8.23 -15.65
C CYS A 112 1.54 -6.78 -16.15
N ARG A 113 1.33 -6.59 -17.46
CA ARG A 113 1.45 -5.32 -18.17
C ARG A 113 0.43 -5.27 -19.31
N PRO A 114 -0.03 -4.09 -19.72
CA PRO A 114 -0.85 -3.96 -20.93
C PRO A 114 -0.11 -4.55 -22.14
N LEU A 115 -0.79 -5.41 -22.89
CA LEU A 115 -0.27 -5.96 -24.15
C LEU A 115 -0.53 -4.96 -25.30
N PRO A 116 0.29 -4.98 -26.37
CA PRO A 116 0.11 -4.05 -27.50
C PRO A 116 -1.31 -4.04 -28.09
N GLU A 117 -1.96 -5.20 -28.17
CA GLU A 117 -3.34 -5.34 -28.63
C GLU A 117 -4.36 -4.69 -27.71
N MET A 118 -4.11 -4.64 -26.40
CA MET A 118 -4.98 -3.97 -25.43
C MET A 118 -4.85 -2.45 -25.50
N LEU A 119 -3.71 -1.95 -25.99
CA LEU A 119 -3.44 -0.52 -26.15
C LEU A 119 -3.86 0.02 -27.52
N ARG A 120 -4.26 -0.86 -28.44
CA ARG A 120 -4.59 -0.48 -29.81
C ARG A 120 -5.79 0.47 -29.83
N GLY A 121 -5.58 1.65 -30.40
CA GLY A 121 -6.63 2.67 -30.49
C GLY A 121 -6.87 3.42 -29.19
N LEU A 122 -6.00 3.31 -28.20
CA LEU A 122 -5.95 4.27 -27.09
C LEU A 122 -5.02 5.42 -27.48
N ASP A 123 -5.37 6.62 -27.02
CA ASP A 123 -4.56 7.82 -27.20
C ASP A 123 -3.74 8.14 -25.94
N LEU A 124 -4.13 7.62 -24.77
CA LEU A 124 -3.35 7.65 -23.52
C LEU A 124 -3.83 6.60 -22.52
N LEU A 125 -3.03 6.37 -21.48
CA LEU A 125 -3.42 5.64 -20.27
C LEU A 125 -3.53 6.57 -19.07
N VAL A 126 -4.51 6.32 -18.21
CA VAL A 126 -4.68 6.95 -16.89
C VAL A 126 -4.50 5.90 -15.80
N PHE A 127 -3.76 6.21 -14.75
CA PHE A 127 -3.61 5.38 -13.55
C PHE A 127 -4.26 6.09 -12.35
N ASP A 128 -5.17 5.39 -11.68
CA ASP A 128 -5.83 5.88 -10.47
C ASP A 128 -6.15 4.73 -9.50
N ILE A 129 -5.22 4.46 -8.58
CA ILE A 129 -5.31 3.39 -7.58
C ILE A 129 -4.69 3.88 -6.26
N GLN A 130 -5.37 3.63 -5.14
CA GLN A 130 -4.83 3.82 -3.79
C GLN A 130 -3.83 2.71 -3.47
N ASP A 131 -2.56 3.08 -3.29
CA ASP A 131 -1.51 2.20 -2.78
C ASP A 131 -1.42 2.27 -1.23
N ILE A 132 -0.53 1.50 -0.61
CA ILE A 132 -0.34 1.47 0.85
C ILE A 132 1.01 2.00 1.35
N GLY A 133 1.91 2.42 0.46
CA GLY A 133 3.21 2.97 0.84
C GLY A 133 4.29 1.92 1.14
N THR A 134 4.08 0.67 0.71
CA THR A 134 5.01 -0.45 0.90
C THR A 134 5.50 -1.00 -0.43
N ARG A 135 6.82 -1.16 -0.59
CA ARG A 135 7.45 -1.58 -1.86
C ARG A 135 6.87 -2.87 -2.45
N PHE A 136 6.64 -3.88 -1.62
CA PHE A 136 6.20 -5.19 -2.09
C PHE A 136 4.67 -5.32 -2.19
N TYR A 137 3.94 -4.20 -2.05
CA TYR A 137 2.55 -4.11 -2.49
C TYR A 137 2.50 -3.84 -3.99
N THR A 138 1.76 -4.64 -4.74
CA THR A 138 2.04 -4.85 -6.18
C THR A 138 1.59 -3.71 -7.09
N TYR A 139 0.80 -2.75 -6.61
CA TYR A 139 0.21 -1.70 -7.43
C TYR A 139 1.24 -0.73 -8.01
N ILE A 140 2.30 -0.39 -7.26
CA ILE A 140 3.42 0.39 -7.80
C ILE A 140 4.22 -0.41 -8.85
N GLY A 141 4.17 -1.74 -8.77
CA GLY A 141 4.70 -2.63 -9.80
C GLY A 141 3.87 -2.56 -11.09
N THR A 142 2.54 -2.61 -10.96
CA THR A 142 1.61 -2.40 -12.08
C THR A 142 1.80 -1.04 -12.73
N LEU A 143 1.96 0.02 -11.93
CA LEU A 143 2.27 1.38 -12.39
C LEU A 143 3.51 1.39 -13.29
N SER A 144 4.65 0.86 -12.80
CA SER A 144 5.90 0.83 -13.58
C SER A 144 5.74 0.05 -14.89
N LEU A 145 5.16 -1.16 -14.85
CA LEU A 145 5.01 -1.98 -16.04
C LEU A 145 4.05 -1.38 -17.07
N ALA A 146 3.00 -0.69 -16.61
CA ALA A 146 2.08 0.03 -17.47
C ALA A 146 2.72 1.26 -18.11
N MET A 147 3.53 2.02 -17.36
CA MET A 147 4.32 3.13 -17.92
C MET A 147 5.28 2.65 -19.01
N GLN A 148 5.97 1.50 -18.81
CA GLN A 148 6.82 0.89 -19.84
C GLN A 148 6.01 0.47 -21.08
N ALA A 149 4.80 -0.06 -20.89
CA ALA A 149 3.93 -0.44 -22.00
C ALA A 149 3.46 0.80 -22.79
N ALA A 150 3.09 1.88 -22.09
CA ALA A 150 2.71 3.15 -22.70
C ALA A 150 3.85 3.78 -23.50
N GLN A 151 5.07 3.78 -22.94
CA GLN A 151 6.26 4.25 -23.65
C GLN A 151 6.49 3.49 -24.95
N LYS A 152 6.41 2.16 -24.91
CA LYS A 152 6.59 1.30 -26.09
C LYS A 152 5.50 1.51 -27.15
N ALA A 153 4.27 1.80 -26.70
CA ALA A 153 3.15 2.12 -27.59
C ALA A 153 3.18 3.57 -28.11
N GLY A 154 4.06 4.42 -27.59
CA GLY A 154 4.15 5.83 -27.98
C GLY A 154 2.96 6.67 -27.50
N ILE A 155 2.24 6.23 -26.47
CA ILE A 155 1.08 6.96 -25.91
C ILE A 155 1.44 7.59 -24.55
N PRO A 156 0.94 8.79 -24.24
CA PRO A 156 1.11 9.41 -22.93
C PRO A 156 0.54 8.56 -21.78
N PHE A 157 1.10 8.78 -20.59
CA PHE A 157 0.68 8.17 -19.34
C PHE A 157 0.33 9.27 -18.32
N VAL A 158 -0.87 9.20 -17.74
CA VAL A 158 -1.37 10.17 -16.76
C VAL A 158 -1.54 9.47 -15.42
N VAL A 159 -0.98 10.01 -14.35
CA VAL A 159 -1.21 9.53 -12.97
C VAL A 159 -2.12 10.51 -12.25
N LEU A 160 -3.24 10.03 -11.74
CA LEU A 160 -4.08 10.76 -10.79
C LEU A 160 -3.53 10.44 -9.40
N ASP A 161 -2.85 11.41 -8.79
CA ASP A 161 -2.11 11.13 -7.58
C ASP A 161 -3.03 10.92 -6.36
N ARG A 162 -2.55 10.15 -5.39
CA ARG A 162 -3.28 9.78 -4.17
C ARG A 162 -2.38 9.82 -2.94
N PRO A 163 -2.95 9.99 -1.73
CA PRO A 163 -2.16 10.02 -0.50
C PRO A 163 -1.36 8.74 -0.33
N ASN A 164 -0.13 8.84 0.15
CA ASN A 164 0.50 7.69 0.78
C ASN A 164 -0.17 7.52 2.16
N PRO A 165 -0.88 6.41 2.45
CA PRO A 165 -1.73 6.34 3.62
C PRO A 165 -0.95 6.27 4.94
N ILE A 166 0.33 5.93 4.86
CA ILE A 166 1.26 5.87 5.99
C ILE A 166 2.23 7.05 5.96
N GLY A 167 1.83 8.17 5.35
CA GLY A 167 2.60 9.40 5.27
C GLY A 167 3.74 9.39 4.25
N GLY A 168 4.31 10.57 4.01
CA GLY A 168 5.43 10.83 3.11
C GLY A 168 6.75 11.20 3.80
N VAL A 169 6.78 11.25 5.13
CA VAL A 169 7.99 11.65 5.88
C VAL A 169 8.96 10.47 6.00
N ASP A 170 8.56 9.42 6.70
CA ASP A 170 9.44 8.32 7.06
C ASP A 170 9.87 7.47 5.85
N VAL A 171 11.13 7.02 5.90
CA VAL A 171 11.71 6.05 4.98
C VAL A 171 12.40 4.99 5.79
N GLN A 172 12.00 3.73 5.62
CA GLN A 172 12.43 2.64 6.48
C GLN A 172 12.70 1.35 5.67
N GLY A 173 13.60 0.53 6.19
CA GLY A 173 13.90 -0.80 5.67
C GLY A 173 14.93 -0.85 4.55
N ALA A 174 15.31 -2.06 4.16
CA ALA A 174 16.30 -2.27 3.13
C ALA A 174 15.83 -1.69 1.79
N VAL A 175 16.74 -1.02 1.09
CA VAL A 175 16.57 -0.72 -0.33
C VAL A 175 16.84 -2.02 -1.10
N SER A 176 15.84 -2.52 -1.82
CA SER A 176 16.03 -3.75 -2.61
C SER A 176 17.19 -3.59 -3.58
N LEU A 177 17.95 -4.66 -3.78
CA LEU A 177 18.87 -4.70 -4.91
C LEU A 177 18.06 -4.52 -6.20
N PRO A 178 18.57 -3.75 -7.19
CA PRO A 178 17.93 -3.70 -8.51
C PRO A 178 17.76 -5.14 -8.99
N ALA A 179 16.63 -5.42 -9.66
CA ALA A 179 16.40 -6.70 -10.26
C ALA A 179 17.51 -6.99 -11.30
N SER A 180 18.62 -7.57 -10.86
CA SER A 180 19.29 -8.59 -11.65
C SER A 180 18.18 -9.58 -12.04
N PRO A 181 18.25 -10.26 -13.19
CA PRO A 181 17.37 -11.40 -13.46
C PRO A 181 17.69 -12.55 -12.50
N LEU A 182 17.63 -12.29 -11.19
CA LEU A 182 17.23 -13.17 -10.13
C LEU A 182 15.96 -13.83 -10.66
N LYS A 183 16.20 -15.01 -11.21
CA LYS A 183 15.28 -16.14 -11.32
C LYS A 183 14.78 -16.52 -9.92
N VAL A 184 14.35 -15.55 -9.10
CA VAL A 184 13.71 -15.81 -7.83
C VAL A 184 12.26 -16.08 -8.16
N SER A 185 12.09 -17.32 -8.59
CA SER A 185 10.87 -18.07 -8.44
C SER A 185 10.57 -18.19 -6.93
N ALA A 186 9.96 -17.17 -6.35
CA ALA A 186 9.22 -17.35 -5.11
C ALA A 186 7.77 -17.64 -5.51
N SER A 187 7.43 -18.92 -5.72
CA SER A 187 6.06 -19.31 -5.41
C SER A 187 5.94 -19.23 -3.90
N ARG A 188 5.04 -18.38 -3.39
CA ARG A 188 4.64 -18.44 -1.98
C ARG A 188 4.29 -19.90 -1.66
N ALA A 189 4.74 -20.42 -0.53
CA ALA A 189 4.43 -21.80 -0.15
C ALA A 189 2.91 -22.04 -0.20
N GLY A 190 2.43 -22.84 -1.16
CA GLY A 190 1.01 -23.16 -1.34
C GLY A 190 0.21 -22.31 -2.33
N GLN A 191 0.81 -21.29 -3.00
CA GLN A 191 0.12 -20.56 -4.08
C GLN A 191 0.57 -20.98 -5.49
N PRO A 192 -0.37 -21.06 -6.46
CA PRO A 192 -0.03 -21.23 -7.86
C PRO A 192 0.77 -20.02 -8.38
N ASP A 193 1.75 -20.27 -9.26
CA ASP A 193 2.58 -19.21 -9.84
C ASP A 193 1.71 -18.14 -10.51
N SER A 194 1.78 -16.90 -10.01
CA SER A 194 0.98 -15.81 -10.56
C SER A 194 1.43 -15.36 -11.95
N GLY A 195 2.63 -15.73 -12.41
CA GLY A 195 3.25 -15.16 -13.61
C GLY A 195 3.76 -13.72 -13.40
N CYS A 196 3.42 -13.10 -12.27
CA CYS A 196 3.68 -11.69 -11.92
C CYS A 196 4.58 -11.52 -10.70
N LYS A 197 5.44 -12.49 -10.44
CA LYS A 197 6.35 -12.54 -9.27
C LYS A 197 7.22 -11.28 -9.13
N THR A 198 7.56 -10.63 -10.24
CA THR A 198 8.38 -9.41 -10.27
C THR A 198 7.70 -8.17 -9.69
N LEU A 199 6.35 -8.16 -9.58
CA LEU A 199 5.60 -6.98 -9.09
C LEU A 199 5.99 -6.57 -7.66
N THR A 200 6.50 -7.50 -6.85
CA THR A 200 6.90 -7.24 -5.46
C THR A 200 8.29 -6.61 -5.31
N SER A 201 9.07 -6.53 -6.40
CA SER A 201 10.43 -5.97 -6.37
C SER A 201 10.90 -5.55 -7.78
N ILE A 202 10.23 -4.56 -8.38
CA ILE A 202 10.63 -4.03 -9.71
C ILE A 202 11.82 -3.10 -9.61
N HIS A 203 11.78 -2.19 -8.64
CA HIS A 203 12.71 -1.08 -8.53
C HIS A 203 13.41 -1.06 -7.17
N PRO A 204 14.65 -0.53 -7.08
CA PRO A 204 15.39 -0.40 -5.83
C PRO A 204 14.77 0.69 -4.94
N LEU A 205 13.76 0.31 -4.18
CA LEU A 205 13.07 1.15 -3.20
C LEU A 205 13.31 0.64 -1.78
N PRO A 206 13.35 1.52 -0.76
CA PRO A 206 13.16 1.13 0.63
C PRO A 206 11.82 0.42 0.84
N THR A 207 11.70 -0.39 1.89
CA THR A 207 10.47 -1.11 2.19
C THR A 207 9.29 -0.16 2.43
N ARG A 208 9.45 0.85 3.29
CA ARG A 208 8.58 2.02 3.38
C ARG A 208 9.26 3.17 2.66
N HIS A 209 8.76 3.55 1.50
CA HIS A 209 9.42 4.52 0.61
C HIS A 209 9.03 5.97 0.90
N GLY A 210 7.89 6.20 1.55
CA GLY A 210 7.41 7.53 1.93
C GLY A 210 7.19 8.44 0.71
N MET A 211 6.58 7.93 -0.36
CA MET A 211 6.28 8.68 -1.59
C MET A 211 4.87 8.36 -2.08
N THR A 212 4.22 9.30 -2.75
CA THR A 212 2.94 9.05 -3.45
C THR A 212 3.15 8.27 -4.75
N VAL A 213 2.07 7.75 -5.36
CA VAL A 213 2.16 7.06 -6.65
C VAL A 213 2.58 8.01 -7.79
N GLY A 214 2.21 9.29 -7.73
CA GLY A 214 2.65 10.32 -8.66
C GLY A 214 4.14 10.64 -8.54
N GLU A 215 4.64 10.80 -7.31
CA GLU A 215 6.06 10.99 -7.03
C GLU A 215 6.89 9.77 -7.48
N LEU A 216 6.40 8.55 -7.20
CA LEU A 216 7.02 7.31 -7.68
C LEU A 216 7.03 7.22 -9.20
N ALA A 217 5.95 7.60 -9.88
CA ALA A 217 5.93 7.64 -11.34
C ALA A 217 7.01 8.58 -11.90
N ARG A 218 7.17 9.78 -11.33
CA ARG A 218 8.25 10.71 -11.73
C ARG A 218 9.63 10.10 -11.53
N LEU A 219 9.87 9.50 -10.36
CA LEU A 219 11.13 8.83 -10.04
C LEU A 219 11.41 7.68 -11.01
N PHE A 220 10.43 6.79 -11.25
CA PHE A 220 10.58 5.65 -12.15
C PHE A 220 10.84 6.09 -13.58
N ASN A 221 10.21 7.19 -14.01
CA ASN A 221 10.35 7.67 -15.38
C ASN A 221 11.78 8.10 -15.71
N VAL A 222 12.49 8.67 -14.73
CA VAL A 222 13.84 9.23 -14.88
C VAL A 222 14.91 8.27 -14.37
N GLU A 223 14.91 7.95 -13.07
CA GLU A 223 15.99 7.17 -12.43
C GLU A 223 16.05 5.72 -12.92
N TYR A 224 14.91 5.17 -13.37
CA TYR A 224 14.82 3.80 -13.86
C TYR A 224 14.55 3.72 -15.37
N GLY A 225 14.75 4.83 -16.08
CA GLY A 225 14.86 4.85 -17.54
C GLY A 225 13.61 4.43 -18.30
N ILE A 226 12.40 4.61 -17.73
CA ILE A 226 11.17 4.30 -18.47
C ILE A 226 10.96 5.30 -19.63
N GLY A 227 11.14 6.60 -19.40
CA GLY A 227 11.10 7.62 -20.46
C GLY A 227 9.76 7.75 -21.21
N CYS A 228 8.63 7.49 -20.57
CA CYS A 228 7.30 7.75 -21.15
C CYS A 228 6.96 9.25 -21.11
N THR A 229 6.04 9.68 -21.98
CA THR A 229 5.42 11.01 -21.89
C THR A 229 4.46 11.02 -20.68
N LEU A 230 5.00 11.40 -19.52
CA LEU A 230 4.30 11.35 -18.24
C LEU A 230 3.66 12.71 -17.91
N ALA A 231 2.40 12.68 -17.47
CA ALA A 231 1.76 13.75 -16.73
C ALA A 231 1.31 13.22 -15.35
N VAL A 232 1.52 14.01 -14.30
CA VAL A 232 0.97 13.72 -12.97
C VAL A 232 -0.01 14.83 -12.63
N VAL A 233 -1.22 14.47 -12.23
CA VAL A 233 -2.20 15.39 -11.64
C VAL A 233 -2.02 15.32 -10.12
N PRO A 234 -1.31 16.28 -9.50
CA PRO A 234 -1.09 16.26 -8.06
C PRO A 234 -2.41 16.46 -7.32
N MET A 235 -2.44 15.98 -6.08
CA MET A 235 -3.53 16.26 -5.15
C MET A 235 -3.53 17.73 -4.73
N HIS A 236 -4.64 18.17 -4.16
CA HIS A 236 -4.70 19.42 -3.41
C HIS A 236 -4.86 19.15 -1.91
N GLY A 237 -4.12 19.87 -1.08
CA GLY A 237 -4.27 19.86 0.39
C GLY A 237 -3.49 18.77 1.14
N TRP A 238 -2.99 17.73 0.47
CA TRP A 238 -2.16 16.71 1.14
C TRP A 238 -0.79 17.26 1.52
N GLN A 239 -0.33 16.93 2.72
CA GLN A 239 1.01 17.24 3.20
C GLN A 239 1.70 15.94 3.61
N ARG A 240 3.03 15.88 3.52
CA ARG A 240 3.80 14.66 3.80
C ARG A 240 3.55 14.07 5.19
N SER A 241 3.27 14.90 6.19
CA SER A 241 2.98 14.47 7.57
C SER A 241 1.59 13.85 7.74
N MET A 242 0.70 13.98 6.76
CA MET A 242 -0.65 13.44 6.84
C MET A 242 -0.66 11.94 6.62
N TYR A 243 -1.16 11.21 7.62
CA TYR A 243 -1.70 9.87 7.46
C TYR A 243 -3.07 9.92 6.79
N PHE A 244 -3.53 8.80 6.23
CA PHE A 244 -4.79 8.75 5.47
C PHE A 244 -5.99 9.23 6.29
N ASP A 245 -6.04 8.88 7.57
CA ASP A 245 -7.12 9.26 8.50
C ASP A 245 -7.21 10.78 8.71
N SER A 246 -6.16 11.53 8.39
CA SER A 246 -6.08 12.98 8.51
C SER A 246 -6.47 13.70 7.21
N THR A 247 -6.82 12.96 6.15
CA THR A 247 -7.10 13.53 4.82
C THR A 247 -8.57 13.89 4.57
N GLY A 248 -9.48 13.38 5.41
CA GLY A 248 -10.93 13.47 5.18
C GLY A 248 -11.45 12.57 4.05
N LEU A 249 -10.62 11.71 3.46
CA LEU A 249 -11.04 10.73 2.47
C LEU A 249 -11.56 9.44 3.12
N ALA A 250 -12.55 8.81 2.49
CA ALA A 250 -13.04 7.51 2.93
C ALA A 250 -12.05 6.40 2.57
N TRP A 251 -11.67 5.58 3.55
CA TRP A 251 -10.84 4.41 3.30
C TRP A 251 -11.66 3.32 2.62
N VAL A 252 -11.16 2.86 1.47
CA VAL A 252 -11.68 1.67 0.77
C VAL A 252 -10.56 0.66 0.73
N ASN A 253 -10.84 -0.55 1.24
CA ASN A 253 -9.87 -1.63 1.31
C ASN A 253 -9.24 -1.87 -0.06
N PRO A 254 -7.91 -1.67 -0.22
CA PRO A 254 -7.26 -1.84 -1.51
C PRO A 254 -7.18 -3.31 -1.93
N SER A 255 -7.22 -4.26 -1.00
CA SER A 255 -7.30 -5.70 -1.28
C SER A 255 -8.18 -6.43 -0.24
N PRO A 256 -8.57 -7.69 -0.48
CA PRO A 256 -9.39 -8.45 0.47
C PRO A 256 -8.76 -8.61 1.87
N ASN A 257 -7.44 -8.54 1.94
CA ASN A 257 -6.66 -8.73 3.16
C ASN A 257 -5.97 -7.44 3.64
N MET A 258 -6.28 -6.28 3.06
CA MET A 258 -5.84 -4.97 3.54
C MET A 258 -7.09 -4.17 3.94
N LYS A 259 -7.57 -4.45 5.15
CA LYS A 259 -8.87 -4.07 5.69
C LYS A 259 -8.83 -2.82 6.55
N SER A 260 -7.65 -2.33 6.93
CA SER A 260 -7.55 -1.15 7.79
C SER A 260 -6.28 -0.32 7.53
N LEU A 261 -6.31 0.93 8.01
CA LEU A 261 -5.12 1.78 8.02
C LEU A 261 -4.05 1.29 9.00
N THR A 262 -4.46 0.62 10.08
CA THR A 262 -3.54 -0.02 11.02
C THR A 262 -2.76 -1.13 10.33
N GLU A 263 -3.43 -1.94 9.52
CA GLU A 263 -2.79 -2.97 8.70
C GLU A 263 -1.80 -2.33 7.73
N ALA A 264 -2.19 -1.25 7.01
CA ALA A 264 -1.29 -0.55 6.10
C ALA A 264 -0.04 0.01 6.81
N LEU A 265 -0.19 0.54 8.03
CA LEU A 265 0.90 1.04 8.86
C LEU A 265 1.87 -0.06 9.29
N LEU A 266 1.36 -1.23 9.63
CA LEU A 266 2.13 -2.37 10.11
C LEU A 266 2.78 -3.18 8.97
N TYR A 267 2.14 -3.19 7.80
CA TYR A 267 2.51 -4.01 6.66
C TYR A 267 3.97 -3.87 6.18
N PRO A 268 4.62 -2.69 6.16
CA PRO A 268 6.02 -2.58 5.74
C PRO A 268 6.96 -3.55 6.48
N GLY A 269 6.77 -3.75 7.77
CA GLY A 269 7.63 -4.63 8.56
C GLY A 269 7.07 -6.00 8.86
N LEU A 270 5.74 -6.11 8.99
CA LEU A 270 5.10 -7.37 9.39
C LEU A 270 4.48 -8.12 8.21
N GLY A 271 4.23 -7.45 7.08
CA GLY A 271 3.77 -8.07 5.85
C GLY A 271 4.75 -9.11 5.32
N VAL A 272 6.06 -8.90 5.51
CA VAL A 272 7.11 -9.84 5.07
C VAL A 272 6.97 -11.24 5.65
N LEU A 273 6.31 -11.37 6.81
CA LEU A 273 6.09 -12.65 7.47
C LEU A 273 5.12 -13.55 6.69
N GLU A 274 4.43 -13.05 5.66
CA GLU A 274 3.65 -13.90 4.74
C GLU A 274 4.51 -14.86 3.92
N THR A 275 5.83 -14.62 3.87
CA THR A 275 6.81 -15.51 3.22
C THR A 275 7.48 -16.45 4.23
N THR A 276 6.83 -16.66 5.37
CA THR A 276 7.22 -17.64 6.39
C THR A 276 6.18 -18.73 6.50
N ASN A 277 6.47 -19.77 7.27
CA ASN A 277 5.50 -20.82 7.56
C ASN A 277 4.49 -20.45 8.67
N LEU A 278 4.14 -19.18 8.81
CA LEU A 278 3.08 -18.70 9.70
C LEU A 278 1.80 -18.37 8.93
N SER A 279 0.66 -18.48 9.59
CA SER A 279 -0.52 -17.75 9.17
C SER A 279 -0.37 -16.28 9.55
N VAL A 280 -0.66 -15.39 8.61
CA VAL A 280 -0.72 -13.93 8.79
C VAL A 280 -2.15 -13.42 8.98
N GLY A 281 -3.05 -14.25 9.51
CA GLY A 281 -4.42 -13.85 9.83
C GLY A 281 -5.36 -13.71 8.63
N ARG A 282 -4.96 -14.12 7.41
CA ARG A 282 -5.84 -14.07 6.23
C ARG A 282 -7.12 -14.89 6.44
N GLY A 283 -8.25 -14.30 6.08
CA GLY A 283 -9.59 -14.88 6.34
C GLY A 283 -10.11 -14.66 7.77
N THR A 284 -9.44 -13.83 8.56
CA THR A 284 -10.00 -13.26 9.80
C THR A 284 -10.38 -11.78 9.56
N ASP A 285 -10.86 -11.11 10.60
CA ASP A 285 -11.13 -9.66 10.56
C ASP A 285 -9.87 -8.80 10.69
N HIS A 286 -8.72 -9.40 11.02
CA HIS A 286 -7.46 -8.70 11.31
C HIS A 286 -6.24 -9.36 10.60
N PRO A 287 -6.25 -9.52 9.27
CA PRO A 287 -5.06 -9.95 8.53
C PRO A 287 -3.90 -8.99 8.77
N PHE A 288 -2.66 -9.49 8.79
CA PHE A 288 -1.44 -8.70 9.07
C PHE A 288 -1.38 -7.97 10.43
N GLU A 289 -2.37 -8.20 11.30
CA GLU A 289 -2.28 -7.91 12.74
C GLU A 289 -2.16 -9.20 13.57
N LEU A 290 -2.35 -10.36 12.95
CA LEU A 290 -2.32 -11.68 13.58
C LEU A 290 -1.27 -12.57 12.93
N TYR A 291 -0.41 -13.17 13.76
CA TYR A 291 0.67 -14.05 13.32
C TYR A 291 0.67 -15.32 14.14
N GLY A 292 0.56 -16.50 13.53
CA GLY A 292 0.37 -17.71 14.30
C GLY A 292 0.52 -19.02 13.55
N ALA A 293 0.62 -20.09 14.34
CA ALA A 293 0.59 -21.46 13.87
C ALA A 293 0.10 -22.38 15.00
N PRO A 294 -0.43 -23.59 14.70
CA PRO A 294 -0.82 -24.55 15.73
C PRO A 294 0.33 -24.93 16.68
N TRP A 295 1.57 -24.87 16.19
CA TRP A 295 2.77 -25.22 16.94
C TRP A 295 3.39 -24.08 17.75
N LEU A 296 2.89 -22.85 17.63
CA LEU A 296 3.51 -21.67 18.22
C LEU A 296 3.30 -21.64 19.74
N ASP A 297 4.36 -21.38 20.49
CA ASP A 297 4.31 -20.97 21.89
C ASP A 297 4.25 -19.45 21.96
N ALA A 298 3.04 -18.92 21.82
CA ALA A 298 2.81 -17.48 21.78
C ALA A 298 3.21 -16.78 23.09
N ALA A 299 3.08 -17.45 24.23
CA ALA A 299 3.42 -16.88 25.53
C ALA A 299 4.93 -16.66 25.66
N ALA A 300 5.74 -17.64 25.26
CA ALA A 300 7.20 -17.52 25.25
C ALA A 300 7.68 -16.41 24.29
N VAL A 301 7.09 -16.30 23.10
CA VAL A 301 7.45 -15.23 22.14
C VAL A 301 7.07 -13.85 22.66
N VAL A 302 5.86 -13.69 23.21
CA VAL A 302 5.41 -12.41 23.79
C VAL A 302 6.27 -12.02 25.00
N SER A 303 6.62 -12.97 25.87
CA SER A 303 7.53 -12.71 26.99
C SER A 303 8.92 -12.27 26.52
N ASN A 304 9.43 -12.86 25.44
CA ASN A 304 10.69 -12.44 24.84
C ASN A 304 10.62 -11.02 24.29
N LEU A 305 9.53 -10.68 23.58
CA LEU A 305 9.31 -9.35 23.00
C LEU A 305 9.09 -8.26 24.04
N ALA A 306 8.38 -8.57 25.13
CA ALA A 306 8.12 -7.62 26.21
C ALA A 306 9.42 -7.07 26.81
N ALA A 307 10.48 -7.89 26.93
CA ALA A 307 11.78 -7.47 27.42
C ALA A 307 12.52 -6.51 26.47
N ARG A 308 12.10 -6.39 25.21
CA ARG A 308 12.75 -5.58 24.18
C ARG A 308 12.25 -4.14 24.13
N MET A 309 11.09 -3.84 24.73
CA MET A 309 10.53 -2.49 24.82
C MET A 309 10.43 -1.77 23.46
N VAL A 310 9.97 -2.48 22.42
CA VAL A 310 9.86 -1.93 21.06
C VAL A 310 8.90 -0.73 21.05
N PRO A 311 9.33 0.47 20.63
CA PRO A 311 8.49 1.66 20.63
C PRO A 311 7.24 1.56 19.75
N GLY A 312 6.15 2.19 20.17
CA GLY A 312 4.94 2.35 19.36
C GLY A 312 4.09 1.09 19.14
N ILE A 313 4.52 -0.08 19.62
CA ILE A 313 3.87 -1.36 19.32
C ILE A 313 3.62 -2.22 20.56
N ARG A 314 2.56 -3.02 20.51
CA ARG A 314 2.23 -4.01 21.53
C ARG A 314 2.04 -5.38 20.92
N PHE A 315 2.67 -6.38 21.54
CA PHE A 315 2.50 -7.79 21.22
C PHE A 315 1.71 -8.48 22.33
N THR A 316 0.67 -9.22 21.97
CA THR A 316 -0.16 -9.97 22.93
C THR A 316 -0.43 -11.37 22.41
N SER A 317 -0.53 -12.37 23.30
CA SER A 317 -0.91 -13.72 22.91
C SER A 317 -2.39 -13.77 22.56
N CYS A 318 -2.74 -14.51 21.52
CA CYS A 318 -4.11 -14.75 21.11
C CYS A 318 -4.29 -16.14 20.51
N THR A 319 -5.52 -16.47 20.16
CA THR A 319 -5.87 -17.64 19.36
C THR A 319 -6.77 -17.19 18.22
N PHE A 320 -6.55 -17.72 17.02
CA PHE A 320 -7.38 -17.41 15.86
C PHE A 320 -7.45 -18.59 14.89
N VAL A 321 -8.44 -18.58 13.99
CA VAL A 321 -8.62 -19.60 12.95
C VAL A 321 -8.62 -18.89 11.59
N PRO A 322 -7.54 -18.98 10.79
CA PRO A 322 -7.53 -18.43 9.44
C PRO A 322 -8.45 -19.24 8.54
N THR A 323 -9.18 -18.57 7.65
CA THR A 323 -10.17 -19.23 6.76
C THR A 323 -9.86 -19.08 5.27
N ALA A 324 -8.90 -18.22 4.92
CA ALA A 324 -8.61 -17.89 3.52
C ALA A 324 -8.10 -19.13 2.74
N PRO A 325 -8.68 -19.44 1.57
CA PRO A 325 -8.22 -20.52 0.70
C PRO A 325 -6.75 -20.35 0.27
N GLY A 326 -6.00 -21.45 0.17
CA GLY A 326 -4.62 -21.42 -0.32
C GLY A 326 -3.57 -20.83 0.64
N HIS A 327 -3.96 -20.52 1.88
CA HIS A 327 -3.08 -19.93 2.89
C HIS A 327 -2.78 -20.89 4.06
N PRO A 328 -1.65 -20.71 4.78
CA PRO A 328 -1.23 -21.59 5.88
C PRO A 328 -2.30 -21.77 6.96
N TYR A 329 -2.42 -23.01 7.44
CA TYR A 329 -3.26 -23.41 8.58
C TYR A 329 -4.75 -23.13 8.45
N ARG A 330 -5.28 -23.01 7.21
CA ARG A 330 -6.71 -22.85 6.96
C ARG A 330 -7.55 -23.85 7.76
N GLY A 331 -8.51 -23.33 8.54
CA GLY A 331 -9.43 -24.12 9.36
C GLY A 331 -8.82 -24.73 10.61
N GLN A 332 -7.55 -24.45 10.92
CA GLN A 332 -6.87 -24.93 12.12
C GLN A 332 -6.72 -23.81 13.15
N THR A 333 -6.91 -24.15 14.42
CA THR A 333 -6.64 -23.23 15.52
C THR A 333 -5.15 -22.90 15.59
N CYS A 334 -4.81 -21.63 15.42
CA CYS A 334 -3.46 -21.11 15.56
C CYS A 334 -3.30 -20.47 16.94
N ASN A 335 -2.28 -20.91 17.68
CA ASN A 335 -1.72 -20.10 18.76
C ASN A 335 -0.98 -18.94 18.09
N GLY A 336 -1.23 -17.73 18.55
CA GLY A 336 -0.87 -16.54 17.80
C GLY A 336 -0.44 -15.36 18.64
N ILE A 337 0.09 -14.39 17.93
CA ILE A 337 0.49 -13.10 18.44
C ILE A 337 -0.38 -12.08 17.72
N ARG A 338 -1.12 -11.29 18.48
CA ARG A 338 -1.78 -10.09 18.00
C ARG A 338 -0.83 -8.91 18.16
N VAL A 339 -0.68 -8.16 17.09
CA VAL A 339 0.17 -6.98 17.01
C VAL A 339 -0.71 -5.74 16.90
N ALA A 340 -0.49 -4.77 17.77
CA ALA A 340 -1.24 -3.52 17.78
C ALA A 340 -0.29 -2.33 17.76
N ALA A 341 -0.50 -1.39 16.83
CA ALA A 341 0.10 -0.07 16.90
C ALA A 341 -0.57 0.71 18.04
N ILE A 342 0.20 1.13 19.05
CA ILE A 342 -0.31 1.85 20.22
C ILE A 342 0.12 3.32 20.26
N ASP A 343 1.16 3.67 19.51
CA ASP A 343 1.62 5.04 19.30
C ASP A 343 2.30 5.09 17.93
N ARG A 344 1.60 5.64 16.94
CA ARG A 344 2.04 5.65 15.54
C ARG A 344 3.23 6.57 15.30
N ASP A 345 3.35 7.64 16.08
CA ASP A 345 4.36 8.68 15.86
C ASP A 345 5.75 8.20 16.30
N ASN A 346 5.79 7.22 17.21
CA ASN A 346 7.01 6.56 17.67
C ASN A 346 7.18 5.13 17.11
N LEU A 347 6.39 4.74 16.10
CA LEU A 347 6.43 3.40 15.53
C LEU A 347 7.35 3.30 14.31
N ASN A 348 8.36 2.43 14.40
CA ASN A 348 9.06 1.89 13.23
C ASN A 348 8.53 0.48 12.93
N PRO A 349 7.60 0.30 11.97
CA PRO A 349 7.03 -1.01 11.68
C PRO A 349 8.10 -2.01 11.20
N VAL A 350 9.12 -1.55 10.47
CA VAL A 350 10.19 -2.42 9.96
C VAL A 350 11.01 -3.00 11.12
N GLU A 351 11.48 -2.15 12.03
CA GLU A 351 12.17 -2.57 13.26
C GLU A 351 11.32 -3.58 14.05
N ALA A 352 10.05 -3.27 14.27
CA ALA A 352 9.14 -4.15 14.98
C ALA A 352 9.00 -5.54 14.32
N GLY A 353 8.99 -5.58 12.99
CA GLY A 353 9.03 -6.83 12.23
C GLY A 353 10.30 -7.65 12.42
N LEU A 354 11.47 -6.99 12.46
CA LEU A 354 12.74 -7.66 12.76
C LEU A 354 12.76 -8.22 14.20
N HIS A 355 12.23 -7.48 15.17
CA HIS A 355 12.08 -7.98 16.53
C HIS A 355 11.17 -9.21 16.62
N LEU A 356 9.99 -9.17 15.97
CA LEU A 356 9.06 -10.29 15.95
C LEU A 356 9.69 -11.53 15.29
N LEU A 357 10.33 -11.36 14.13
CA LEU A 357 11.02 -12.44 13.42
C LEU A 357 12.07 -13.11 14.32
N GLN A 358 12.93 -12.31 14.95
CA GLN A 358 13.99 -12.85 15.79
C GLN A 358 13.44 -13.54 17.04
N ALA A 359 12.39 -13.00 17.67
CA ALA A 359 11.75 -13.63 18.82
C ALA A 359 11.09 -14.97 18.44
N LEU A 360 10.41 -15.03 17.29
CA LEU A 360 9.85 -16.28 16.76
C LEU A 360 10.92 -17.33 16.53
N TYR A 361 12.05 -16.96 15.92
CA TYR A 361 13.16 -17.89 15.70
C TYR A 361 13.82 -18.33 17.00
N ALA A 362 14.01 -17.42 17.96
CA ALA A 362 14.64 -17.75 19.24
C ALA A 362 13.84 -18.79 20.04
N VAL A 363 12.51 -18.72 20.00
CA VAL A 363 11.63 -19.69 20.67
C VAL A 363 11.47 -20.97 19.86
N HIS A 364 11.47 -20.89 18.53
CA HIS A 364 11.20 -22.01 17.64
C HIS A 364 12.24 -22.21 16.52
N PRO A 365 13.54 -22.39 16.85
CA PRO A 365 14.62 -22.44 15.86
C PRO A 365 14.50 -23.65 14.91
N GLU A 366 13.78 -24.70 15.31
CA GLU A 366 13.57 -25.91 14.51
C GLU A 366 12.28 -25.90 13.68
N ARG A 367 11.31 -25.03 13.98
CA ARG A 367 10.01 -25.00 13.29
C ARG A 367 9.82 -23.76 12.45
N TYR A 368 10.33 -22.61 12.87
CA TYR A 368 10.13 -21.36 12.16
C TYR A 368 11.05 -21.27 10.93
N ARG A 369 10.46 -21.04 9.75
CA ARG A 369 11.17 -21.06 8.46
C ARG A 369 10.63 -19.95 7.56
N ALA A 370 11.53 -19.31 6.80
CA ALA A 370 11.19 -18.48 5.66
C ALA A 370 11.32 -19.25 4.35
N ASP A 371 10.50 -18.89 3.37
CA ASP A 371 10.68 -19.31 1.97
C ASP A 371 11.58 -18.35 1.20
N ALA A 372 11.81 -18.63 -0.09
CA ALA A 372 12.69 -17.84 -0.94
C ALA A 372 12.19 -16.39 -1.20
N GLY A 373 10.89 -16.13 -0.99
CA GLY A 373 10.27 -14.81 -1.13
C GLY A 373 10.65 -13.83 -0.02
N PHE A 374 11.07 -14.32 1.14
CA PHE A 374 11.43 -13.46 2.27
C PHE A 374 12.54 -12.47 1.92
N ALA A 375 13.61 -12.95 1.30
CA ALA A 375 14.71 -12.09 0.85
C ALA A 375 14.26 -11.01 -0.14
N VAL A 376 13.25 -11.30 -0.98
CA VAL A 376 12.70 -10.36 -1.97
C VAL A 376 11.85 -9.29 -1.29
N GLN A 377 10.95 -9.69 -0.39
CA GLN A 377 10.07 -8.74 0.29
C GLN A 377 10.81 -7.87 1.30
N VAL A 378 11.82 -8.40 1.98
CA VAL A 378 12.71 -7.60 2.82
C VAL A 378 13.60 -6.71 1.95
N GLY A 379 14.17 -7.25 0.87
CA GLY A 379 15.09 -6.50 -0.02
C GLY A 379 16.56 -6.65 0.38
N ASP A 380 16.84 -7.46 1.40
CA ASP A 380 18.18 -7.82 1.85
C ASP A 380 18.21 -9.31 2.16
N LYS A 381 19.00 -10.06 1.36
CA LYS A 381 19.13 -11.52 1.46
C LYS A 381 19.82 -11.99 2.73
N GLU A 382 20.55 -11.13 3.43
CA GLU A 382 21.34 -11.50 4.60
C GLU A 382 20.52 -11.43 5.89
N VAL A 383 19.38 -10.73 5.89
CA VAL A 383 18.59 -10.42 7.10
C VAL A 383 18.18 -11.67 7.86
N TRP A 384 17.72 -12.71 7.16
CA TRP A 384 17.33 -13.96 7.80
C TRP A 384 18.50 -14.55 8.58
N ASP A 385 19.65 -14.72 7.95
CA ASP A 385 20.82 -15.33 8.58
C ASP A 385 21.43 -14.43 9.67
N LEU A 386 21.40 -13.11 9.49
CA LEU A 386 21.86 -12.14 10.48
C LEU A 386 21.04 -12.23 11.78
N LEU A 387 19.71 -12.19 11.68
CA LEU A 387 18.83 -12.22 12.86
C LEU A 387 18.78 -13.60 13.53
N THR A 388 18.86 -14.68 12.74
CA THR A 388 18.62 -16.06 13.22
C THR A 388 19.90 -16.79 13.60
N LYS A 389 20.77 -17.04 12.62
CA LYS A 389 21.98 -17.87 12.79
C LYS A 389 23.13 -17.10 13.45
N GLN A 390 23.24 -15.81 13.16
CA GLN A 390 24.32 -14.96 13.66
C GLN A 390 23.92 -14.16 14.91
N GLY A 391 22.63 -14.14 15.26
CA GLY A 391 22.12 -13.49 16.47
C GLY A 391 22.32 -11.97 16.51
N LYS A 392 22.46 -11.31 15.35
CA LYS A 392 22.57 -9.85 15.26
C LYS A 392 21.29 -9.19 15.76
N SER A 393 21.44 -8.08 16.48
CA SER A 393 20.29 -7.31 16.95
C SER A 393 19.56 -6.65 15.75
N PRO A 394 18.23 -6.40 15.87
CA PRO A 394 17.49 -5.60 14.88
C PRO A 394 18.17 -4.26 14.55
N ALA A 395 18.66 -3.54 15.56
CA ALA A 395 19.39 -2.29 15.38
C ALA A 395 20.68 -2.45 14.54
N GLU A 396 21.45 -3.52 14.74
CA GLU A 396 22.62 -3.81 13.90
C GLU A 396 22.24 -4.12 12.45
N VAL A 397 21.09 -4.76 12.23
CA VAL A 397 20.57 -5.04 10.88
C VAL A 397 20.12 -3.75 10.20
N GLU A 398 19.37 -2.89 10.90
CA GLU A 398 18.91 -1.61 10.36
C GLU A 398 20.06 -0.64 10.04
N ALA A 399 21.09 -0.61 10.88
CA ALA A 399 22.27 0.23 10.66
C ALA A 399 22.98 -0.07 9.32
N ARG A 400 22.82 -1.28 8.77
CA ARG A 400 23.36 -1.64 7.45
C ARG A 400 22.67 -0.92 6.30
N TRP A 401 21.43 -0.47 6.50
CA TRP A 401 20.62 0.18 5.48
C TRP A 401 20.76 1.70 5.48
N SER A 402 21.36 2.30 6.51
CA SER A 402 21.47 3.77 6.64
C SER A 402 22.05 4.44 5.39
N ALA A 403 23.17 3.92 4.87
CA ALA A 403 23.82 4.51 3.69
C ALA A 403 22.97 4.39 2.41
N SER A 404 22.17 3.33 2.25
CA SER A 404 21.28 3.21 1.08
C SER A 404 20.01 4.04 1.24
N LEU A 405 19.50 4.16 2.46
CA LEU A 405 18.39 5.05 2.82
C LEU A 405 18.76 6.52 2.59
N GLU A 406 19.93 6.97 3.05
CA GLU A 406 20.44 8.33 2.81
C GLU A 406 20.53 8.65 1.32
N ARG A 407 21.09 7.73 0.53
CA ARG A 407 21.14 7.89 -0.93
C ARG A 407 19.74 7.97 -1.54
N PHE A 408 18.82 7.11 -1.11
CA PHE A 408 17.45 7.14 -1.62
C PHE A 408 16.74 8.46 -1.25
N MET A 409 16.91 8.94 -0.02
CA MET A 409 16.36 10.21 0.43
C MET A 409 16.87 11.39 -0.42
N ALA A 410 18.17 11.44 -0.70
CA ALA A 410 18.73 12.46 -1.59
C ALA A 410 18.22 12.36 -3.03
N VAL A 411 17.97 11.15 -3.54
CA VAL A 411 17.41 10.96 -4.89
C VAL A 411 15.94 11.36 -4.94
N ARG A 412 15.12 10.93 -3.96
CA ARG A 412 13.66 11.16 -4.00
C ARG A 412 13.29 12.64 -3.95
N GLU A 413 14.09 13.49 -3.30
CA GLU A 413 13.88 14.94 -3.19
C GLU A 413 13.61 15.61 -4.55
N LYS A 414 14.27 15.14 -5.61
CA LYS A 414 14.09 15.68 -6.97
C LYS A 414 12.69 15.43 -7.56
N TYR A 415 11.97 14.45 -7.01
CA TYR A 415 10.72 13.93 -7.55
C TYR A 415 9.51 14.20 -6.65
N LEU A 416 9.72 14.75 -5.46
CA LEU A 416 8.64 15.11 -4.54
C LEU A 416 7.73 16.18 -5.16
N LEU A 417 6.45 16.10 -4.82
CA LEU A 417 5.40 17.04 -5.24
C LEU A 417 4.83 17.83 -4.06
N TYR A 418 5.04 17.34 -2.83
CA TYR A 418 4.46 17.86 -1.58
C TYR A 418 5.50 17.95 -0.49
#